data_AF-A0A318SMH3-F1
#
_entry.id   AF-A0A318SMH3-F1
#
_cell.length_a   1.000
_cell.length_b   1.000
_cell.length_c   1.000
_cell.angle_alpha   90.00
_cell.angle_beta   90.00
_cell.angle_gamma   90.00
#
_symmetry.space_group_name_H-M   'P 1'
#
loop_
_entity.id
_entity.type
_entity.pdbx_description
1 polymer ?
#
loop_
_entity_poly.entity_id
_entity_poly.type
_entity_poly.pdbx_seq_one_letter_code
_entity_poly.pdbx_strand_id
1 'polypeptide(L)'
;MITTVTTVTTTTTVTTATAMKAATAMTVYDENQTMILGVVTLVTLLALLVTKEIASAVPGERAALLTKSTNLSILPLAMAFIAIAVYKLFF
;
A
#
# COMPACT_ATOMS: atom_id res chain seq x y z
N MET A 1 28.02 -8.56 -32.63
CA MET A 1 26.63 -8.83 -32.23
C MET A 1 26.60 -9.47 -30.83
N ILE A 2 27.12 -8.80 -29.80
CA ILE A 2 27.23 -9.37 -28.43
C ILE A 2 26.56 -8.46 -27.38
N THR A 3 26.47 -7.16 -27.66
CA THR A 3 25.86 -6.15 -26.78
C THR A 3 24.35 -6.36 -26.62
N THR A 4 23.64 -6.70 -27.69
CA THR A 4 22.18 -6.89 -27.66
C THR A 4 21.76 -8.07 -26.79
N VAL A 5 22.55 -9.15 -26.77
CA VAL A 5 22.25 -10.35 -25.96
C VAL A 5 22.43 -10.04 -24.47
N THR A 6 23.53 -9.38 -24.10
CA THR A 6 23.79 -9.00 -22.69
C THR A 6 22.71 -8.08 -22.14
N THR A 7 22.27 -7.07 -22.91
CA THR A 7 21.22 -6.14 -22.47
C THR A 7 19.88 -6.85 -22.25
N VAL A 8 19.48 -7.74 -23.17
CA VAL A 8 18.23 -8.49 -23.06
C VAL A 8 18.25 -9.43 -21.85
N THR A 9 19.35 -10.15 -21.63
CA THR A 9 19.48 -11.07 -20.48
C THR A 9 19.41 -10.33 -19.14
N THR A 10 20.05 -9.15 -19.03
CA THR A 10 19.98 -8.32 -17.82
C THR A 10 18.57 -7.78 -17.57
N THR A 11 17.85 -7.35 -18.61
CA THR A 11 16.47 -6.89 -18.45
C THR A 11 15.55 -8.02 -17.95
N THR A 12 15.67 -9.22 -18.52
CA THR A 12 14.84 -10.36 -18.10
C THR A 12 15.08 -10.78 -16.64
N THR A 13 16.33 -10.73 -16.16
CA THR A 13 16.67 -11.07 -14.76
C THR A 13 16.17 -10.02 -13.77
N VAL A 14 16.19 -8.74 -14.13
CA VAL A 14 15.62 -7.68 -13.28
C VAL A 14 14.10 -7.84 -13.19
N THR A 15 13.40 -8.09 -14.31
CA THR A 15 11.94 -8.28 -14.30
C THR A 15 11.53 -9.50 -13.47
N THR A 16 12.26 -10.61 -13.54
CA THR A 16 11.98 -11.79 -12.71
C THR A 16 12.29 -11.57 -11.23
N ALA A 17 13.35 -10.83 -10.90
CA ALA A 17 13.66 -10.50 -9.50
C ALA A 17 12.63 -9.56 -8.87
N THR A 18 12.12 -8.58 -9.62
CA THR A 18 11.04 -7.69 -9.15
C THR A 18 9.73 -8.45 -8.96
N ALA A 19 9.39 -9.37 -9.87
CA ALA A 19 8.22 -10.24 -9.74
C ALA A 19 8.36 -11.21 -8.54
N MET A 20 9.54 -11.77 -8.32
CA MET A 20 9.80 -12.63 -7.15
C MET A 20 9.72 -11.86 -5.84
N LYS A 21 10.24 -10.63 -5.75
CA LYS A 21 10.10 -9.78 -4.54
C LYS A 21 8.65 -9.38 -4.28
N ALA A 22 7.85 -9.15 -5.31
CA ALA A 22 6.41 -8.94 -5.18
C ALA A 22 5.69 -10.22 -4.70
N ALA A 23 6.11 -11.39 -5.17
CA ALA A 23 5.54 -12.68 -4.78
C ALA A 23 5.99 -13.16 -3.39
N THR A 24 7.20 -12.81 -2.92
CA THR A 24 7.64 -13.14 -1.55
C THR A 24 7.04 -12.22 -0.48
N ALA A 25 6.44 -11.08 -0.87
CA ALA A 25 5.59 -10.31 0.04
C ALA A 25 4.19 -10.93 0.23
N MET A 26 3.79 -11.87 -0.65
CA MET A 26 2.68 -12.81 -0.42
C MET A 26 3.16 -14.00 0.42
N THR A 27 3.85 -13.75 1.53
CA THR A 27 3.89 -14.77 2.58
C THR A 27 2.47 -14.97 3.08
N VAL A 28 1.98 -16.20 2.92
CA VAL A 28 0.69 -16.71 3.38
C VAL A 28 0.43 -16.21 4.81
N TYR A 29 -0.42 -15.20 4.92
CA TYR A 29 -0.92 -14.76 6.21
C TYR A 29 -1.91 -15.82 6.69
N ASP A 30 -1.64 -16.40 7.85
CA ASP A 30 -2.61 -17.21 8.59
C ASP A 30 -3.91 -16.41 8.75
N GLU A 31 -5.09 -17.05 8.68
CA GLU A 31 -6.38 -16.36 8.62
C GLU A 31 -6.55 -15.36 9.77
N ASN A 32 -6.07 -15.71 10.97
CA ASN A 32 -6.09 -14.81 12.12
C ASN A 32 -5.27 -13.53 11.91
N GLN A 33 -4.15 -13.61 11.20
CA GLN A 33 -3.30 -12.44 10.93
C GLN A 33 -3.92 -11.52 9.87
N THR A 34 -4.60 -12.05 8.86
CA THR A 34 -5.32 -11.22 7.87
C THR A 34 -6.45 -10.42 8.51
N MET A 35 -7.18 -11.00 9.46
CA MET A 35 -8.24 -10.32 10.19
C MET A 35 -7.68 -9.18 11.06
N ILE A 36 -6.61 -9.44 11.82
CA ILE A 36 -5.94 -8.42 12.64
C ILE A 36 -5.44 -7.28 11.75
N LEU A 37 -4.77 -7.60 10.64
CA LEU A 37 -4.25 -6.60 9.73
C LEU A 37 -5.37 -5.75 9.13
N GLY A 38 -6.47 -6.38 8.71
CA GLY A 38 -7.68 -5.71 8.22
C GLY A 38 -8.25 -4.71 9.24
N VAL A 39 -8.41 -5.13 10.49
CA VAL A 39 -8.89 -4.27 11.59
C VAL A 39 -7.92 -3.10 11.84
N VAL A 40 -6.61 -3.36 11.88
CA VAL A 40 -5.59 -2.32 12.07
C VAL A 40 -5.62 -1.30 10.93
N THR A 41 -5.70 -1.75 9.67
CA THR A 41 -5.84 -0.83 8.53
C THR A 41 -7.12 0.00 8.60
N LEU A 42 -8.24 -0.59 9.00
CA LEU A 42 -9.51 0.14 9.14
C LEU A 42 -9.44 1.21 10.23
N VAL A 43 -8.91 0.87 11.41
CA VAL A 43 -8.70 1.81 12.52
C VAL A 43 -7.77 2.94 12.11
N THR A 44 -6.70 2.62 11.37
CA THR A 44 -5.75 3.63 10.87
C THR A 44 -6.42 4.56 9.85
N LEU A 45 -7.23 4.02 8.92
CA LEU A 45 -8.00 4.81 7.96
C LEU A 45 -8.97 5.77 8.67
N LEU A 46 -9.68 5.30 9.69
CA LEU A 46 -10.57 6.13 10.51
C LEU A 46 -9.80 7.23 11.23
N ALA A 47 -8.67 6.91 11.84
CA ALA A 47 -7.83 7.89 12.53
C ALA A 47 -7.29 8.98 11.58
N LEU A 48 -6.82 8.59 10.39
CA LEU A 48 -6.36 9.53 9.37
C LEU A 48 -7.50 10.41 8.85
N LEU A 49 -8.70 9.85 8.68
CA LEU A 49 -9.86 10.62 8.25
C LEU A 49 -10.26 11.66 9.30
N VAL A 50 -10.34 11.27 10.58
CA VAL A 50 -10.61 12.21 11.69
C VAL A 50 -9.53 13.30 11.77
N THR A 51 -8.26 12.91 11.66
CA THR A 51 -7.14 13.87 11.68
C THR A 51 -7.21 14.85 10.51
N LYS A 52 -7.61 14.38 9.32
CA LYS A 52 -7.85 15.22 8.15
C LYS A 52 -9.01 16.19 8.36
N GLU A 53 -10.14 15.74 8.89
CA GLU A 53 -11.30 16.60 9.15
C GLU A 53 -10.93 17.71 10.15
N ILE A 54 -10.20 17.37 11.22
CA ILE A 54 -9.72 18.36 12.20
C ILE A 54 -8.71 19.32 11.56
N ALA A 55 -7.73 18.81 10.79
CA ALA A 55 -6.76 19.65 10.11
C ALA A 55 -7.39 20.55 9.04
N SER A 56 -8.47 20.11 8.38
CA SER A 56 -9.22 20.93 7.43
C SER A 56 -10.00 22.04 8.11
N ALA A 57 -10.35 21.89 9.39
CA ALA A 57 -11.06 22.90 10.17
C ALA A 57 -10.12 23.96 10.78
N VAL A 58 -8.81 23.70 10.84
CA VAL A 58 -7.82 24.64 11.40
C VAL A 58 -7.20 25.48 10.27
N PRO A 59 -7.40 26.82 10.27
CA PRO A 59 -6.73 27.68 9.30
C PRO A 59 -5.23 27.79 9.61
N GLY A 60 -4.39 27.42 8.65
CA GLY A 60 -2.94 27.54 8.76
C GLY A 60 -2.20 26.73 7.71
N GLU A 61 -1.06 27.24 7.24
CA GLU A 61 -0.27 26.62 6.16
C GLU A 61 0.22 25.21 6.53
N ARG A 62 0.52 24.97 7.81
CA ARG A 62 0.85 23.64 8.34
C ARG A 62 -0.33 22.67 8.28
N ALA A 63 -1.54 23.15 8.51
CA ALA A 63 -2.76 22.35 8.45
C ALA A 63 -3.10 21.97 6.99
N ALA A 64 -2.87 22.88 6.05
CA ALA A 64 -3.01 22.58 4.61
C ALA A 64 -2.02 21.50 4.14
N LEU A 65 -0.77 21.54 4.61
CA LEU A 65 0.25 20.52 4.30
C LEU A 65 -0.09 19.16 4.92
N LEU A 66 -0.56 19.15 6.17
CA LEU A 66 -1.06 17.93 6.85
C LEU A 66 -2.23 17.32 6.09
N THR A 67 -3.24 18.10 5.71
CA THR A 67 -4.38 17.63 4.93
C THR A 67 -3.95 17.03 3.60
N LYS A 68 -2.99 17.66 2.89
CA LYS A 68 -2.48 17.14 1.60
C LYS A 68 -1.69 15.84 1.76
N SER A 69 -0.83 15.76 2.78
CA SER A 69 -0.06 14.56 3.13
C SER A 69 -0.97 13.39 3.52
N THR A 70 -1.96 13.65 4.36
CA THR A 70 -2.94 12.66 4.81
C THR A 70 -3.78 12.15 3.64
N ASN A 71 -4.19 13.01 2.70
CA ASN A 71 -4.92 12.59 1.50
C ASN A 71 -4.09 11.66 0.60
N LEU A 72 -2.79 11.94 0.44
CA LEU A 72 -1.89 11.09 -0.34
C LEU A 72 -1.69 9.72 0.31
N SER A 73 -1.75 9.66 1.64
CA SER A 73 -1.55 8.43 2.44
C SER A 73 -2.81 7.58 2.54
N ILE A 74 -4.01 8.20 2.51
CA ILE A 74 -5.29 7.49 2.57
C ILE A 74 -5.48 6.58 1.35
N LEU A 75 -5.07 7.01 0.15
CA LEU A 75 -5.29 6.24 -1.08
C LEU A 75 -4.61 4.86 -1.10
N PRO A 76 -3.28 4.73 -0.88
CA PRO A 76 -2.64 3.41 -0.81
C PRO A 76 -3.15 2.56 0.36
N LEU A 77 -3.51 3.20 1.49
CA LEU A 77 -4.04 2.49 2.66
C LEU A 77 -5.45 1.93 2.42
N ALA A 78 -6.30 2.68 1.72
CA ALA A 78 -7.62 2.22 1.29
C ALA A 78 -7.50 1.07 0.28
N MET A 79 -6.55 1.14 -0.65
CA MET A 79 -6.28 0.03 -1.58
C MET A 79 -5.80 -1.22 -0.85
N ALA A 80 -4.93 -1.07 0.17
CA ALA A 80 -4.51 -2.19 1.00
C ALA A 80 -5.68 -2.82 1.76
N PHE A 81 -6.57 -2.00 2.34
CA PHE A 81 -7.78 -2.50 3.01
C PHE A 81 -8.72 -3.24 2.05
N ILE A 82 -8.95 -2.70 0.86
CA ILE A 82 -9.77 -3.36 -0.18
C ILE A 82 -9.13 -4.69 -0.59
N ALA A 83 -7.81 -4.74 -0.79
CA ALA A 83 -7.11 -5.97 -1.13
C ALA A 83 -7.24 -7.05 -0.04
N ILE A 84 -7.14 -6.67 1.24
CA ILE A 84 -7.36 -7.59 2.37
C ILE A 84 -8.81 -8.07 2.41
N ALA A 85 -9.78 -7.17 2.21
CA ALA A 85 -11.20 -7.51 2.21
C ALA A 85 -11.57 -8.46 1.06
N VAL A 86 -11.04 -8.21 -0.15
CA VAL A 86 -11.20 -9.09 -1.31
C VAL A 86 -10.54 -10.44 -1.06
N TYR A 87 -9.31 -10.47 -0.53
CA TYR A 87 -8.65 -11.73 -0.18
C TYR A 87 -9.53 -12.58 0.75
N LYS A 88 -10.07 -12.00 1.83
CA LYS A 88 -10.92 -12.74 2.78
C LYS A 88 -12.31 -13.11 2.24
N LEU A 89 -12.80 -12.41 1.21
CA LEU A 89 -14.10 -12.71 0.60
C LEU A 89 -14.01 -13.88 -0.39
N PHE A 90 -12.87 -14.04 -1.07
CA PHE A 90 -12.70 -15.01 -2.15
C PHE A 90 -11.83 -16.22 -1.79
N PHE A 91 -11.06 -16.18 -0.71
CA PHE A 91 -10.21 -17.26 -0.20
C PHE A 91 -10.50 -17.52 1.27
#